data_AF-A0A3M2XZC5-F1
#
_entry.id   AF-A0A3M2XZC5-F1
#
_cell.length_a   1.000
_cell.length_b   1.000
_cell.length_c   1.000
_cell.angle_alpha   90.00
_cell.angle_beta   90.00
_cell.angle_gamma   90.00
#
_symmetry.space_group_name_H-M   'P 1'
#
loop_
_entity.id
_entity.type
_entity.pdbx_description
1 polymer ?
#
loop_
_entity_poly.entity_id
_entity_poly.type
_entity_poly.pdbx_seq_one_letter_code
_entity_poly.pdbx_strand_id
1 'polypeptide(L)'
;MMDGIFLQQMVNGLTLGSVYGLIAIGYTMVYGIIGMINFAHGDVYMISAYLAAIGLAVLSFFGLESFPFLILGTLVFTIVVTGVYGFVIERVAYKPL
;
A
#
# COMPACT_ATOMS: atom_id res chain seq x y z
N MET A 1 -0.44 34.89 7.46
CA MET A 1 -1.41 33.87 6.96
C MET A 1 -0.87 33.05 5.77
N MET A 2 0.31 33.36 5.22
CA MET A 2 0.97 32.55 4.18
C MET A 2 1.94 31.49 4.76
N ASP A 3 2.46 31.73 5.97
CA ASP A 3 3.54 30.93 6.58
C ASP A 3 3.12 29.50 6.92
N GLY A 4 1.86 29.32 7.35
CA GLY A 4 1.29 27.99 7.61
C GLY A 4 1.11 27.15 6.35
N ILE A 5 0.82 27.80 5.21
CA ILE A 5 0.64 27.12 3.92
C ILE A 5 1.99 26.60 3.42
N PHE A 6 3.06 27.40 3.55
CA PHE A 6 4.40 26.96 3.16
C PHE A 6 4.83 25.72 3.94
N LEU A 7 4.69 25.73 5.27
CA LEU A 7 5.03 24.59 6.11
C LEU A 7 4.17 23.36 5.79
N GLN A 8 2.86 23.55 5.56
CA GLN A 8 1.96 22.48 5.15
C GLN A 8 2.36 21.87 3.81
N GLN A 9 2.75 22.67 2.82
CA GLN A 9 3.21 22.14 1.53
C GLN A 9 4.54 21.42 1.63
N MET A 10 5.44 21.84 2.53
CA MET A 10 6.66 21.07 2.82
C MET A 10 6.33 19.70 3.42
N VAL A 11 5.39 19.64 4.37
CA VAL A 11 4.94 18.37 4.97
C VAL A 11 4.25 17.48 3.94
N ASN A 12 3.38 18.05 3.10
CA ASN A 12 2.73 17.30 2.02
C ASN A 12 3.76 16.76 1.01
N GLY A 13 4.73 17.60 0.62
CA GLY A 13 5.80 17.22 -0.30
C GLY A 13 6.68 16.11 0.27
N LEU A 14 7.05 16.19 1.55
CA LEU A 14 7.77 15.12 2.25
C LEU A 14 6.95 13.84 2.30
N THR A 15 5.66 13.92 2.65
CA THR A 15 4.78 12.76 2.74
C THR A 15 4.67 12.04 1.39
N LEU A 16 4.38 12.78 0.32
CA LEU A 16 4.30 12.23 -1.04
C LEU A 16 5.66 11.71 -1.51
N GLY A 17 6.74 12.44 -1.25
CA GLY A 17 8.10 12.03 -1.58
C GLY A 17 8.52 10.74 -0.87
N SER A 18 8.17 10.57 0.41
CA SER A 18 8.39 9.34 1.16
C SER A 18 7.60 8.17 0.60
N VAL A 19 6.35 8.37 0.19
CA VAL A 19 5.55 7.32 -0.46
C VAL A 19 6.19 6.88 -1.77
N TYR A 20 6.58 7.82 -2.64
CA TYR A 20 7.25 7.48 -3.90
C TYR A 20 8.63 6.86 -3.68
N GLY A 21 9.37 7.30 -2.67
CA GLY A 21 10.65 6.70 -2.28
C GLY A 21 10.49 5.24 -1.82
N LEU A 22 9.49 4.95 -0.99
CA LEU A 22 9.17 3.59 -0.56
C LEU A 22 8.77 2.70 -1.74
N ILE A 23 7.99 3.22 -2.69
CA ILE A 23 7.63 2.49 -3.92
C ILE A 23 8.88 2.17 -4.74
N ALA A 24 9.77 3.14 -4.94
CA ALA A 24 11.01 2.93 -5.67
C ALA A 24 11.90 1.86 -5.01
N ILE A 25 12.04 1.89 -3.68
CA ILE A 25 12.78 0.88 -2.91
C ILE A 25 12.12 -0.51 -3.06
N GLY A 26 10.79 -0.60 -3.02
CA GLY A 26 10.08 -1.86 -3.25
C GLY A 26 10.35 -2.43 -4.65
N TYR A 27 10.32 -1.59 -5.68
CA TYR A 27 10.63 -1.99 -7.05
C TYR A 27 12.07 -2.47 -7.20
N THR A 28 13.05 -1.75 -6.65
CA THR A 28 14.47 -2.14 -6.76
C THR A 28 14.79 -3.41 -5.98
N MET A 29 14.15 -3.67 -4.84
CA MET A 29 14.34 -4.93 -4.10
C MET A 29 13.83 -6.15 -4.87
N VAL A 30 12.64 -6.06 -5.47
CA VAL A 30 12.06 -7.18 -6.23
C VAL A 30 12.90 -7.47 -7.47
N TYR A 31 13.27 -6.45 -8.23
CA TYR A 31 14.13 -6.60 -9.41
C TYR A 31 15.55 -7.05 -9.06
N GLY A 32 16.12 -6.55 -7.96
CA GLY A 32 17.46 -6.90 -7.53
C GLY A 32 17.62 -8.36 -7.15
N ILE A 33 16.55 -9.01 -6.67
CA ILE A 33 16.56 -10.44 -6.30
C ILE A 33 16.15 -11.33 -7.48
N ILE A 34 15.09 -10.97 -8.20
CA ILE A 34 14.46 -11.83 -9.21
C ILE A 34 15.07 -11.63 -10.61
N GLY A 35 15.66 -10.46 -10.90
CA GLY A 35 16.25 -10.15 -12.20
C GLY A 35 15.24 -10.02 -13.36
N MET A 36 13.94 -10.09 -13.07
CA MET A 36 12.86 -10.04 -14.06
C MET A 36 11.98 -8.81 -13.91
N ILE A 37 11.41 -8.37 -15.04
CA ILE A 37 10.50 -7.23 -15.09
C ILE A 37 9.14 -7.59 -14.47
N ASN A 38 8.84 -7.06 -13.28
CA ASN A 38 7.53 -7.20 -12.64
C ASN A 38 6.54 -6.14 -13.17
N PHE A 39 5.63 -6.55 -14.07
CA PHE A 39 4.52 -5.73 -14.58
C PHE A 39 3.28 -5.74 -13.67
N ALA A 40 3.17 -6.69 -12.75
CA ALA A 40 2.02 -6.82 -11.85
C ALA A 40 2.06 -5.84 -10.67
N HIS A 41 3.19 -5.17 -10.42
CA HIS A 41 3.34 -4.29 -9.25
C HIS A 41 2.30 -3.15 -9.24
N GLY A 42 2.00 -2.55 -10.40
CA GLY A 42 0.96 -1.52 -10.52
C GLY A 42 -0.43 -2.05 -10.18
N ASP A 43 -0.74 -3.28 -10.62
CA ASP A 43 -2.02 -3.92 -10.35
C ASP A 43 -2.16 -4.31 -8.87
N VAL A 44 -1.09 -4.81 -8.25
CA VAL A 44 -1.05 -5.12 -6.82
C VAL A 44 -1.27 -3.85 -5.99
N TYR A 45 -0.66 -2.72 -6.40
CA TYR A 45 -0.90 -1.42 -5.77
C TYR A 45 -2.37 -1.00 -5.87
N MET A 46 -2.97 -1.09 -7.06
CA MET A 46 -4.37 -0.73 -7.25
C MET A 46 -5.30 -1.60 -6.38
N ILE A 47 -5.06 -2.91 -6.34
CA ILE A 47 -5.83 -3.85 -5.50
C ILE A 47 -5.73 -3.47 -4.03
N SER A 48 -4.54 -3.12 -3.53
CA SER A 48 -4.36 -2.72 -2.14
C SER A 48 -5.19 -1.47 -1.75
N ALA A 49 -5.33 -0.50 -2.66
CA ALA A 49 -6.16 0.69 -2.44
C ALA A 49 -7.67 0.34 -2.39
N TYR A 50 -8.14 -0.54 -3.29
CA TYR A 50 -9.52 -1.03 -3.25
C TYR A 50 -9.79 -1.86 -2.00
N LEU A 51 -8.86 -2.72 -1.58
CA LEU A 51 -8.97 -3.49 -0.35
C LEU A 51 -9.04 -2.57 0.89
N ALA A 52 -8.36 -1.43 0.87
CA ALA A 52 -8.49 -0.44 1.95
C ALA A 52 -9.90 0.15 2.01
N ALA A 53 -10.46 0.55 0.87
CA ALA A 53 -11.82 1.07 0.79
C ALA A 53 -12.86 0.02 1.23
N ILE A 54 -12.70 -1.22 0.76
CA ILE A 54 -13.56 -2.34 1.16
C ILE A 54 -13.40 -2.64 2.65
N GLY A 55 -12.16 -2.68 3.15
CA GLY A 55 -11.86 -2.93 4.56
C GLY A 55 -12.53 -1.90 5.47
N LEU A 56 -12.47 -0.62 5.12
CA LEU A 56 -13.16 0.46 5.86
C LEU A 56 -14.68 0.25 5.85
N ALA A 57 -15.26 -0.07 4.69
CA ALA A 57 -16.70 -0.29 4.55
C ALA A 57 -17.19 -1.53 5.31
N VAL A 58 -16.41 -2.61 5.29
CA VAL A 58 -16.75 -3.85 5.99
C VAL A 58 -16.62 -3.68 7.50
N LEU A 59 -15.52 -3.09 7.99
CA LEU A 59 -15.35 -2.85 9.42
C LEU A 59 -16.42 -1.90 9.98
N SER A 60 -16.74 -0.83 9.26
CA SER A 60 -17.81 0.09 9.67
C SER A 60 -19.18 -0.61 9.70
N PHE A 61 -19.46 -1.48 8.72
CA PHE A 61 -20.69 -2.28 8.71
C PHE A 61 -20.80 -3.22 9.93
N PHE A 62 -19.69 -3.77 10.41
CA PHE A 62 -19.66 -4.59 11.63
C PHE A 62 -19.73 -3.76 12.94
N GLY A 63 -19.93 -2.44 12.86
CA GLY A 63 -20.14 -1.58 14.02
C GLY A 63 -18.84 -1.09 14.68
N LEU A 64 -17.68 -1.24 14.03
CA LEU A 64 -16.43 -0.62 14.48
C LEU A 64 -16.45 0.87 14.13
N GLU A 65 -17.03 1.70 15.00
CA GLU A 65 -17.12 3.15 14.76
C GLU A 65 -15.95 3.94 15.36
N SER A 66 -15.15 3.32 16.23
CA SER A 66 -13.97 3.97 16.81
C SER A 66 -12.91 4.22 15.76
N PHE A 67 -12.65 5.49 15.47
CA PHE A 67 -11.72 5.94 14.42
C PHE A 67 -10.32 5.29 14.50
N PRO A 68 -9.64 5.21 15.66
CA PRO A 68 -8.33 4.55 15.74
C PRO A 68 -8.38 3.06 15.43
N PHE A 69 -9.40 2.35 15.94
CA PHE A 69 -9.53 0.90 15.73
C PHE A 69 -9.94 0.55 14.30
N LEU A 70 -10.76 1.39 13.67
CA LEU A 70 -11.16 1.24 12.28
C LEU A 70 -9.95 1.38 11.35
N ILE A 71 -9.11 2.40 11.55
CA ILE A 71 -7.90 2.59 10.74
C ILE A 71 -6.91 1.44 10.96
N LEU A 72 -6.62 1.08 12.21
CA LEU A 72 -5.71 -0.03 12.51
C LEU A 72 -6.21 -1.35 11.94
N GLY A 73 -7.50 -1.66 12.12
CA GLY A 73 -8.10 -2.88 11.60
C GLY A 73 -8.04 -2.94 10.08
N THR A 74 -8.33 -1.83 9.41
CA THR A 74 -8.20 -1.74 7.94
C THR A 74 -6.76 -1.92 7.50
N LEU A 75 -5.80 -1.27 8.16
CA LEU A 75 -4.38 -1.36 7.84
C LEU A 75 -3.84 -2.79 8.00
N VAL A 76 -4.20 -3.47 9.09
CA VAL A 76 -3.81 -4.87 9.29
C VAL A 76 -4.46 -5.76 8.21
N PHE A 77 -5.74 -5.56 7.94
CA PHE A 77 -6.45 -6.30 6.89
C PHE A 77 -5.79 -6.13 5.52
N THR A 78 -5.48 -4.90 5.10
CA THR A 78 -4.89 -4.65 3.78
C THR A 78 -3.48 -5.19 3.66
N ILE A 79 -2.65 -5.07 4.69
CA ILE A 79 -1.29 -5.64 4.71
C ILE A 79 -1.35 -7.16 4.54
N VAL A 80 -2.22 -7.83 5.31
CA VAL A 80 -2.34 -9.29 5.26
C VAL A 80 -2.82 -9.75 3.89
N VAL A 81 -3.92 -9.19 3.39
CA VAL A 81 -4.52 -9.65 2.13
C VAL A 81 -3.62 -9.33 0.93
N THR A 82 -3.03 -8.12 0.88
CA THR A 82 -2.11 -7.74 -0.20
C THR A 82 -0.82 -8.54 -0.14
N GLY A 83 -0.29 -8.82 1.06
CA GLY A 83 0.89 -9.66 1.24
C GLY A 83 0.67 -11.10 0.76
N VAL A 84 -0.47 -11.70 1.09
CA VAL A 84 -0.85 -13.02 0.59
C VAL A 84 -0.99 -13.00 -0.94
N TYR A 85 -1.64 -11.99 -1.50
CA TYR A 85 -1.79 -11.84 -2.95
C TYR A 85 -0.43 -11.76 -3.67
N GLY A 86 0.50 -10.95 -3.15
CA GLY A 86 1.86 -10.85 -3.67
C GLY A 86 2.63 -12.16 -3.58
N PHE A 87 2.53 -12.87 -2.46
CA PHE A 87 3.15 -14.18 -2.29
C PHE A 87 2.60 -15.24 -3.27
N VAL A 88 1.28 -15.23 -3.52
CA VAL A 88 0.66 -16.14 -4.49
C VAL A 88 1.18 -15.84 -5.91
N ILE A 89 1.27 -14.56 -6.28
CA ILE A 89 1.84 -14.15 -7.57
C ILE A 89 3.29 -14.63 -7.70
N GLU A 90 4.12 -14.39 -6.69
CA GLU A 90 5.50 -14.85 -6.67
C GLU A 90 5.57 -16.36 -6.89
N ARG A 91 4.78 -17.13 -6.14
CA ARG A 91 4.85 -18.58 -6.16
C ARG A 91 4.30 -19.22 -7.44
N VAL A 92 3.25 -18.64 -8.03
CA VAL A 92 2.56 -19.21 -9.20
C VAL A 92 3.15 -18.69 -10.51
N ALA A 93 3.47 -17.41 -10.60
CA ALA A 93 3.92 -16.79 -11.84
C ALA A 93 5.45 -16.70 -11.93
N TYR A 94 6.13 -16.30 -10.84
CA TYR A 94 7.56 -15.98 -10.90
C TYR A 94 8.47 -17.17 -10.56
N LYS A 95 8.13 -17.97 -9.55
CA LYS A 95 8.94 -19.12 -9.13
C LYS A 95 9.13 -20.22 -10.19
N PRO A 96 8.18 -20.52 -11.10
CA PRO A 96 8.39 -21.54 -12.12
C PRO A 96 9.17 -21.06 -13.37
N LEU A 97 9.52 -19.77 -13.45
CA LEU A 97 10.32 -19.17 -14.51
C LEU A 97 11.81 -19.14 -14.10
#